data_AF-A0A7C4R7Z7-F1
#
_entry.id   AF-A0A7C4R7Z7-F1
#
_cell.length_a   1.000
_cell.length_b   1.000
_cell.length_c   1.000
_cell.angle_alpha   90.00
_cell.angle_beta   90.00
_cell.angle_gamma   90.00
#
_symmetry.space_group_name_H-M   'P 1'
#
loop_
_entity.id
_entity.type
_entity.pdbx_description
1 polymer ?
#
loop_
_entity_poly.entity_id
_entity_poly.type
_entity_poly.pdbx_seq_one_letter_code
_entity_poly.pdbx_strand_id
1 'polypeptide(L)'
;HIEGAAASKVIKQLCRAGEEKRNLLEVIRKIGCEIAKIHMLGVSIGDCKPENIIVADDGRIFFVDLEQAERGGDQVWDIAEFLYYSGHYILLPANMVEEIVREFINGYIISNGNLENVKRALSLKYMRVFSFFTPPHILLTIVNSCKNLLKTLNYKRLGGVQVGG
;
A
#
# COMPACT_ATOMS: atom_id res chain seq x y z
N HIS A 1 -17.88 16.42 -9.98
CA HIS A 1 -17.30 16.37 -8.63
C HIS A 1 -17.43 14.93 -8.16
N ILE A 2 -16.37 14.33 -7.63
CA ILE A 2 -16.43 12.98 -7.04
C ILE A 2 -16.62 13.21 -5.54
N GLU A 3 -17.76 12.80 -4.99
CA GLU A 3 -17.99 12.82 -3.55
C GLU A 3 -17.26 11.64 -2.91
N GLY A 4 -16.46 11.91 -1.88
CA GLY A 4 -15.63 10.91 -1.22
C GLY A 4 -14.56 11.49 -0.30
N ALA A 5 -13.75 10.61 0.28
CA ALA A 5 -12.65 10.95 1.18
C ALA A 5 -11.29 10.53 0.60
N ALA A 6 -10.25 11.35 0.80
CA ALA A 6 -8.89 10.95 0.48
C ALA A 6 -8.45 9.73 1.30
N ALA A 7 -7.65 8.83 0.73
CA ALA A 7 -7.11 7.67 1.42
C ALA A 7 -6.23 8.07 2.62
N SER A 8 -5.60 9.24 2.58
CA SER A 8 -4.91 9.83 3.73
C SER A 8 -5.84 10.01 4.95
N LYS A 9 -7.12 10.33 4.74
CA LYS A 9 -8.14 10.42 5.81
C LYS A 9 -8.50 9.03 6.34
N VAL A 10 -8.64 8.04 5.46
CA VAL A 10 -8.87 6.63 5.83
C VAL A 10 -7.74 6.11 6.72
N ILE A 11 -6.48 6.37 6.34
CA ILE A 11 -5.31 5.97 7.12
C ILE A 11 -5.29 6.63 8.50
N LYS A 12 -5.60 7.92 8.59
CA LYS A 12 -5.69 8.64 9.87
C LYS A 12 -6.82 8.12 10.77
N GLN A 13 -7.94 7.66 10.18
CA GLN A 13 -9.06 7.10 10.94
C GLN A 13 -8.73 5.75 11.59
N LEU A 14 -7.84 4.96 10.99
CA LEU A 14 -7.43 3.66 11.56
C LEU A 14 -6.92 3.79 13.00
N CYS A 15 -6.20 4.87 13.35
CA CYS A 15 -5.69 5.12 14.70
C CYS A 15 -6.79 5.19 15.79
N ARG A 16 -8.03 5.49 15.39
CA ARG A 16 -9.17 5.71 16.29
C ARG A 16 -10.29 4.69 16.06
N ALA A 17 -10.08 3.75 15.16
CA ALA A 17 -11.11 2.84 14.71
C ALA A 17 -11.31 1.71 15.73
N GLY A 18 -12.53 1.62 16.27
CA GLY A 18 -13.03 0.43 16.96
C GLY A 18 -13.54 -0.59 15.94
N GLU A 19 -14.85 -0.86 15.98
CA GLU A 19 -15.52 -1.82 15.09
C GLU A 19 -15.33 -1.53 13.58
N GLU A 20 -15.13 -0.25 13.20
CA GLU A 20 -14.98 0.17 11.80
C GLU A 20 -13.62 -0.21 11.18
N LYS A 21 -12.65 -0.61 12.02
CA LYS A 21 -11.28 -0.89 11.59
C LYS A 21 -11.21 -1.88 10.42
N ARG A 22 -12.05 -2.92 10.45
CA ARG A 22 -12.10 -3.94 9.39
C ARG A 22 -12.49 -3.33 8.03
N ASN A 23 -13.44 -2.41 8.01
CA ASN A 23 -13.91 -1.77 6.78
C ASN A 23 -12.85 -0.83 6.21
N LEU A 24 -12.17 -0.07 7.07
CA LEU A 24 -11.06 0.80 6.66
C LEU A 24 -9.89 -0.01 6.09
N LEU A 25 -9.55 -1.13 6.71
CA LEU A 25 -8.53 -2.06 6.21
C LEU A 25 -8.92 -2.70 4.86
N GLU A 26 -10.21 -2.97 4.63
CA GLU A 26 -10.71 -3.44 3.34
C GLU A 26 -10.52 -2.38 2.25
N VAL A 27 -10.68 -1.09 2.57
CA VAL A 27 -10.39 0.00 1.63
C VAL A 27 -8.91 0.02 1.25
N ILE A 28 -7.99 -0.16 2.20
CA ILE A 28 -6.55 -0.26 1.91
C ILE A 28 -6.25 -1.44 0.96
N ARG A 29 -6.91 -2.59 1.18
CA ARG A 29 -6.81 -3.73 0.27
C ARG A 29 -7.32 -3.38 -1.13
N LYS A 30 -8.47 -2.72 -1.25
CA LYS A 30 -9.03 -2.28 -2.55
C LYS A 30 -8.09 -1.33 -3.29
N ILE A 31 -7.43 -0.40 -2.60
CA ILE A 31 -6.41 0.48 -3.20
C ILE A 31 -5.29 -0.36 -3.82
N GLY A 32 -4.74 -1.34 -3.08
CA GLY A 32 -3.75 -2.26 -3.62
C GLY A 32 -4.23 -2.99 -4.88
N CYS A 33 -5.49 -3.44 -4.90
CA CYS A 33 -6.10 -4.09 -6.06
C CYS A 33 -6.15 -3.16 -7.28
N GLU A 34 -6.60 -1.91 -7.13
CA GLU A 34 -6.74 -0.98 -8.26
C GLU A 34 -5.37 -0.55 -8.82
N ILE A 35 -4.37 -0.34 -7.95
CA ILE A 35 -2.99 -0.08 -8.40
C ILE A 35 -2.44 -1.26 -9.21
N ALA A 36 -2.68 -2.50 -8.77
CA ALA A 36 -2.26 -3.68 -9.54
C ALA A 36 -2.91 -3.72 -10.94
N LYS A 37 -4.19 -3.39 -11.05
CA LYS A 37 -4.89 -3.33 -12.34
C LYS A 37 -4.28 -2.27 -13.26
N ILE A 38 -3.94 -1.10 -12.75
CA ILE A 38 -3.24 -0.04 -13.51
C ILE A 38 -1.87 -0.55 -13.97
N HIS A 39 -1.11 -1.20 -13.08
CA HIS A 39 0.20 -1.74 -13.40
C HIS A 39 0.14 -2.85 -14.45
N MET A 40 -0.91 -3.67 -14.45
CA MET A 40 -1.13 -4.69 -15.49
C MET A 40 -1.34 -4.09 -16.89
N LEU A 41 -1.84 -2.85 -16.98
CA LEU A 41 -1.93 -2.11 -18.24
C LEU A 41 -0.58 -1.52 -18.67
N GLY A 42 0.50 -1.79 -17.93
CA GLY A 42 1.83 -1.25 -18.18
C GLY A 42 1.95 0.23 -17.82
N VAL A 43 1.11 0.73 -16.92
CA VAL A 43 1.07 2.14 -16.50
C VAL A 43 1.61 2.26 -15.06
N SER A 44 2.34 3.33 -14.76
CA SER A 44 2.61 3.82 -13.40
C SER A 44 1.83 5.10 -13.15
N ILE A 45 1.49 5.37 -11.90
CA ILE A 45 0.68 6.52 -11.47
C ILE A 45 1.55 7.77 -11.28
N GLY A 46 2.76 7.60 -10.77
CA GLY A 46 3.74 8.67 -10.59
C GLY A 46 3.61 9.37 -9.24
N ASP A 47 2.48 10.04 -8.97
CA ASP A 47 2.20 10.67 -7.67
C ASP A 47 1.18 9.87 -6.86
N CYS A 48 1.61 8.70 -6.38
CA CYS A 48 0.77 7.70 -5.72
C CYS A 48 0.64 7.93 -4.20
N LYS A 49 0.70 9.18 -3.75
CA LYS A 49 0.48 9.53 -2.34
C LYS A 49 -0.97 9.25 -1.92
N PRO A 50 -1.23 8.91 -0.66
CA PRO A 50 -2.61 8.67 -0.20
C PRO A 50 -3.54 9.90 -0.30
N GLU A 51 -3.03 11.12 -0.40
CA GLU A 51 -3.82 12.32 -0.72
C GLU A 51 -4.43 12.31 -2.13
N ASN A 52 -3.74 11.67 -3.08
CA ASN A 52 -4.12 11.64 -4.49
C ASN A 52 -5.01 10.44 -4.84
N ILE A 53 -5.54 9.77 -3.81
CA ILE A 53 -6.43 8.62 -3.95
C ILE A 53 -7.74 8.95 -3.24
N ILE A 54 -8.83 9.02 -3.99
CA ILE A 54 -10.18 9.29 -3.48
C ILE A 54 -10.94 7.97 -3.34
N VAL A 55 -11.48 7.75 -2.15
CA VAL A 55 -12.42 6.68 -1.83
C VAL A 55 -13.80 7.29 -1.90
N ALA A 56 -14.54 6.97 -2.97
CA ALA A 56 -15.89 7.45 -3.16
C ALA A 56 -16.86 6.80 -2.16
N ASP A 57 -17.99 7.44 -1.91
CA ASP A 57 -19.00 6.95 -0.95
C ASP A 57 -19.61 5.59 -1.36
N ASP A 58 -19.56 5.26 -2.65
CA ASP A 58 -19.96 3.96 -3.20
C ASP A 58 -18.84 2.90 -3.15
N GLY A 59 -17.69 3.24 -2.55
CA GLY A 59 -16.55 2.36 -2.36
C GLY A 59 -15.60 2.22 -3.55
N ARG A 60 -15.83 2.96 -4.66
CA ARG A 60 -14.88 3.02 -5.78
C ARG A 60 -13.63 3.82 -5.40
N ILE A 61 -12.50 3.43 -5.98
CA ILE A 61 -11.22 4.12 -5.81
C ILE A 61 -10.94 4.94 -7.07
N PHE A 62 -10.62 6.21 -6.90
CA PHE A 62 -10.23 7.12 -7.97
C PHE A 62 -8.83 7.65 -7.70
N PHE A 63 -7.99 7.65 -8.72
CA PHE A 63 -6.68 8.31 -8.69
C PHE A 63 -6.84 9.68 -9.32
N VAL A 64 -6.39 10.71 -8.62
CA VAL A 64 -6.38 12.09 -9.09
C VAL A 64 -4.94 12.54 -9.27
N ASP A 65 -4.75 13.72 -9.87
CA ASP A 65 -3.41 14.27 -10.15
C ASP A 65 -2.53 13.30 -10.98
N LEU A 66 -3.04 12.96 -12.17
CA LEU A 66 -2.42 12.00 -13.08
C LEU A 66 -1.40 12.63 -14.04
N GLU A 67 -0.90 13.84 -13.73
CA GLU A 67 0.06 14.54 -14.58
C GLU A 67 1.40 13.79 -14.70
N GLN A 68 1.72 12.95 -13.70
CA GLN A 68 2.93 12.11 -13.66
C GLN A 68 2.66 10.66 -14.09
N ALA A 69 1.44 10.32 -14.50
CA ALA A 69 1.11 8.96 -14.92
C ALA A 69 1.71 8.68 -16.31
N GLU A 70 2.39 7.54 -16.43
CA GLU A 70 3.11 7.20 -17.66
C GLU A 70 3.05 5.71 -18.00
N ARG A 71 3.11 5.40 -19.29
CA ARG A 71 3.26 4.01 -19.76
C ARG A 71 4.73 3.60 -19.70
N GLY A 72 5.00 2.44 -19.12
CA GLY A 72 6.36 1.90 -18.96
C GLY A 72 7.19 2.59 -17.87
N GLY A 73 6.56 3.39 -17.00
CA GLY A 73 7.24 4.08 -15.92
C GLY A 73 7.55 3.24 -14.69
N ASP A 74 7.94 3.94 -13.62
CA ASP A 74 8.41 3.29 -12.38
C ASP A 74 7.25 2.84 -11.47
N GLN A 75 6.61 1.72 -11.81
CA GLN A 75 5.58 1.08 -10.96
C GLN A 75 6.06 0.70 -9.55
N VAL A 76 7.38 0.60 -9.35
CA VAL A 76 7.95 0.35 -8.01
C VAL A 76 7.82 1.60 -7.14
N TRP A 77 7.91 2.78 -7.77
CA TRP A 77 7.70 4.05 -7.11
C TRP A 77 6.29 4.14 -6.52
N ASP A 78 5.25 3.76 -7.25
CA ASP A 78 3.86 3.83 -6.77
C ASP A 78 3.64 3.04 -5.47
N ILE A 79 4.19 1.82 -5.40
CA ILE A 79 4.17 0.97 -4.20
C ILE A 79 4.94 1.62 -3.06
N ALA A 80 6.15 2.11 -3.36
CA ALA A 80 7.02 2.71 -2.36
C ALA A 80 6.41 4.00 -1.79
N GLU A 81 5.89 4.87 -2.65
CA GLU A 81 5.28 6.14 -2.26
C GLU A 81 4.03 5.91 -1.43
N PHE A 82 3.11 5.05 -1.87
CA PHE A 82 1.93 4.75 -1.07
C PHE A 82 2.32 4.24 0.34
N LEU A 83 3.22 3.26 0.43
CA LEU A 83 3.57 2.66 1.72
C LEU A 83 4.40 3.58 2.63
N TYR A 84 5.48 4.15 2.10
CA TYR A 84 6.40 4.95 2.93
C TYR A 84 5.83 6.32 3.25
N TYR A 85 5.06 6.93 2.34
CA TYR A 85 4.37 8.19 2.62
C TYR A 85 3.17 7.99 3.55
N SER A 86 2.54 6.81 3.58
CA SER A 86 1.53 6.50 4.62
C SER A 86 2.09 6.60 6.05
N GLY A 87 3.40 6.33 6.21
CA GLY A 87 4.09 6.51 7.49
C GLY A 87 4.30 7.98 7.91
N HIS A 88 4.09 8.94 7.00
CA HIS A 88 4.15 10.37 7.30
C HIS A 88 3.01 10.83 8.21
N TYR A 89 1.88 10.12 8.23
CA TYR A 89 0.80 10.41 9.15
C TYR A 89 1.20 9.95 10.56
N ILE A 90 1.98 10.81 11.23
CA ILE A 90 2.50 10.65 12.58
C ILE A 90 1.35 10.18 13.48
N LEU A 91 1.62 9.18 14.33
CA LEU A 91 0.74 8.49 15.30
C LEU A 91 0.21 7.09 14.91
N LEU A 92 0.70 6.47 13.83
CA LEU A 92 0.38 5.06 13.58
C LEU A 92 1.21 4.14 14.49
N PRO A 93 0.59 3.30 15.36
CA PRO A 93 1.33 2.28 16.09
C PRO A 93 1.84 1.19 15.13
N ALA A 94 2.95 0.53 15.49
CA ALA A 94 3.64 -0.39 14.58
C ALA A 94 2.73 -1.54 14.06
N ASN A 95 1.85 -2.07 14.91
CA ASN A 95 0.87 -3.07 14.52
C ASN A 95 -0.09 -2.57 13.42
N MET A 96 -0.45 -1.29 13.43
CA MET A 96 -1.32 -0.70 12.42
C MET A 96 -0.61 -0.50 11.08
N VAL A 97 0.67 -0.12 11.13
CA VAL A 97 1.53 -0.08 9.94
C VAL A 97 1.63 -1.49 9.32
N GLU A 98 1.84 -2.51 10.15
CA GLU A 98 1.85 -3.91 9.71
C GLU A 98 0.55 -4.32 9.03
N GLU A 99 -0.60 -3.92 9.57
CA GLU A 99 -1.91 -4.20 8.98
C GLU A 99 -2.11 -3.47 7.64
N ILE A 100 -1.78 -2.18 7.56
CA ILE A 100 -1.86 -1.41 6.31
C ILE A 100 -1.00 -2.07 5.22
N VAL A 101 0.27 -2.38 5.54
CA VAL A 101 1.18 -3.06 4.61
C VAL A 101 0.60 -4.39 4.16
N ARG A 102 0.10 -5.18 5.11
CA ARG A 102 -0.48 -6.49 4.81
C ARG A 102 -1.67 -6.39 3.87
N GLU A 103 -2.61 -5.52 4.16
CA GLU A 103 -3.83 -5.38 3.36
C GLU A 103 -3.54 -4.85 1.97
N PHE A 104 -2.70 -3.82 1.88
CA PHE A 104 -2.28 -3.24 0.61
C PHE A 104 -1.59 -4.29 -0.29
N ILE A 105 -0.56 -4.97 0.23
CA ILE A 105 0.20 -5.94 -0.55
C ILE A 105 -0.65 -7.16 -0.91
N ASN A 106 -1.52 -7.64 -0.01
CA ASN A 106 -2.43 -8.72 -0.34
C ASN A 106 -3.37 -8.33 -1.49
N GLY A 107 -3.94 -7.13 -1.46
CA GLY A 107 -4.78 -6.61 -2.54
C GLY A 107 -4.03 -6.49 -3.87
N TYR A 108 -2.81 -5.98 -3.82
CA TYR A 108 -1.94 -5.86 -4.99
C TYR A 108 -1.63 -7.23 -5.60
N ILE A 109 -1.23 -8.22 -4.79
CA ILE A 109 -0.84 -9.55 -5.28
C ILE A 109 -2.05 -10.37 -5.75
N ILE A 110 -3.19 -10.36 -5.03
CA ILE A 110 -4.38 -11.12 -5.45
C ILE A 110 -4.97 -10.60 -6.77
N SER A 111 -4.71 -9.33 -7.09
CA SER A 111 -5.09 -8.69 -8.34
C SER A 111 -4.00 -8.80 -9.42
N ASN A 112 -3.13 -9.81 -9.33
CA ASN A 112 -2.04 -10.10 -10.27
C ASN A 112 -0.96 -9.00 -10.40
N GLY A 113 -0.80 -8.17 -9.37
CA GLY A 113 0.31 -7.23 -9.29
C GLY A 113 1.66 -7.94 -9.28
N ASN A 114 2.67 -7.34 -9.91
CA ASN A 114 4.00 -7.95 -10.01
C ASN A 114 4.71 -8.00 -8.64
N LEU A 115 4.89 -9.20 -8.10
CA LEU A 115 5.60 -9.46 -6.84
C LEU A 115 7.02 -8.87 -6.80
N GLU A 116 7.69 -8.80 -7.95
CA GLU A 116 9.04 -8.25 -8.03
C GLU A 116 9.04 -6.73 -7.78
N ASN A 117 7.98 -6.01 -8.16
CA ASN A 117 7.85 -4.59 -7.83
C ASN A 117 7.78 -4.39 -6.31
N VAL A 118 7.05 -5.25 -5.59
CA VAL A 118 6.98 -5.21 -4.11
C VAL A 118 8.36 -5.42 -3.49
N LYS A 119 9.14 -6.38 -3.97
CA LYS A 119 10.51 -6.61 -3.47
C LYS A 119 11.43 -5.42 -3.74
N ARG A 120 11.39 -4.87 -4.96
CA ARG A 120 12.22 -3.73 -5.37
C ARG A 120 11.89 -2.45 -4.59
N ALA A 121 10.63 -2.28 -4.18
CA ALA A 121 10.20 -1.14 -3.36
C ALA A 121 10.92 -1.10 -2.00
N LEU A 122 11.39 -2.24 -1.50
CA LEU A 122 12.15 -2.33 -0.24
C LEU A 122 13.62 -1.93 -0.35
N SER A 123 14.08 -1.56 -1.54
CA SER A 123 15.47 -1.17 -1.75
C SER A 123 15.75 0.23 -1.19
N LEU A 124 17.01 0.45 -0.79
CA LEU A 124 17.47 1.75 -0.25
C LEU A 124 17.22 2.93 -1.20
N LYS A 125 17.17 2.67 -2.52
CA LYS A 125 16.88 3.68 -3.56
C LYS A 125 15.55 4.40 -3.27
N TYR A 126 14.50 3.64 -2.94
CA TYR A 126 13.16 4.19 -2.69
C TYR A 126 13.02 4.65 -1.24
N MET A 127 13.47 3.84 -0.28
CA MET A 127 13.35 4.18 1.14
C MET A 127 13.96 5.54 1.52
N ARG A 128 15.14 5.87 0.97
CA ARG A 128 15.88 7.09 1.34
C ARG A 128 15.14 8.38 0.98
N VAL A 129 14.20 8.35 0.03
CA VAL A 129 13.40 9.53 -0.31
C VAL A 129 12.51 9.91 0.87
N PHE A 130 11.97 8.92 1.55
CA PHE A 130 10.99 9.12 2.62
C PHE A 130 11.62 9.32 4.00
N SER A 131 12.94 9.22 4.15
CA SER A 131 13.60 9.45 5.45
C SER A 131 13.47 10.89 5.96
N PHE A 132 13.13 11.84 5.10
CA PHE A 132 12.83 13.22 5.48
C PHE A 132 11.41 13.39 6.06
N PHE A 133 10.49 12.49 5.70
CA PHE A 133 9.06 12.64 6.01
C PHE A 133 8.55 11.62 7.02
N THR A 134 9.18 10.44 7.06
CA THR A 134 8.70 9.27 7.80
C THR A 134 9.75 8.82 8.82
N PRO A 135 9.39 8.68 10.11
CA PRO A 135 10.33 8.28 11.16
C PRO A 135 11.04 6.95 10.84
N PRO A 136 12.35 6.80 11.16
CA PRO A 136 13.11 5.59 10.82
C PRO A 136 12.49 4.29 11.32
N HIS A 137 11.90 4.29 12.52
CA HIS A 137 11.26 3.09 13.07
C HIS A 137 10.04 2.66 12.24
N ILE A 138 9.26 3.60 11.69
CA ILE A 138 8.12 3.30 10.81
C ILE A 138 8.60 2.75 9.46
N LEU A 139 9.64 3.35 8.88
CA LEU A 139 10.26 2.83 7.65
C LEU A 139 10.72 1.38 7.83
N LEU A 140 11.36 1.07 8.96
CA LEU A 140 11.80 -0.28 9.29
C LEU A 140 10.64 -1.23 9.51
N THR A 141 9.56 -0.79 10.19
CA THR A 141 8.34 -1.58 10.34
C THR A 141 7.79 -1.95 8.96
N ILE A 142 7.61 -0.98 8.05
CA ILE A 142 7.12 -1.24 6.69
C ILE A 142 7.97 -2.31 5.98
N VAL A 143 9.30 -2.16 6.02
CA VAL A 143 10.21 -3.12 5.39
C VAL A 143 10.08 -4.51 5.98
N ASN A 144 10.04 -4.61 7.31
CA ASN A 144 9.96 -5.90 8.01
C ASN A 144 8.61 -6.58 7.75
N SER A 145 7.51 -5.82 7.77
CA SER A 145 6.17 -6.30 7.41
C SER A 145 6.14 -6.86 5.99
N CYS A 146 6.68 -6.12 5.02
CA CYS A 146 6.79 -6.59 3.63
C CYS A 146 7.62 -7.87 3.53
N LYS A 147 8.81 -7.93 4.15
CA LYS A 147 9.67 -9.11 4.14
C LYS A 147 8.99 -10.34 4.73
N ASN A 148 8.30 -10.18 5.85
CA ASN A 148 7.58 -11.27 6.51
C ASN A 148 6.45 -11.79 5.63
N LEU A 149 5.65 -10.88 5.04
CA LEU A 149 4.57 -11.25 4.14
C LEU A 149 5.08 -11.96 2.89
N LEU A 150 6.15 -11.48 2.27
CA LEU A 150 6.77 -12.11 1.10
C LEU A 150 7.28 -13.53 1.40
N LYS A 151 7.83 -13.76 2.60
CA LYS A 151 8.20 -15.12 3.04
C LYS A 151 6.97 -16.03 3.13
N THR A 152 5.87 -15.55 3.73
CA THR A 152 4.62 -16.31 3.83
C THR A 152 4.00 -16.60 2.46
N LEU A 153 4.01 -15.63 1.54
CA LEU A 153 3.50 -15.79 0.18
C LEU A 153 4.33 -16.80 -0.62
N ASN A 154 5.67 -16.75 -0.51
CA ASN A 154 6.54 -17.75 -1.13
C ASN A 154 6.30 -19.16 -0.57
N TYR A 155 6.14 -19.28 0.76
CA TYR A 155 5.84 -20.56 1.40
C TYR A 155 4.52 -21.18 0.90
N LYS A 156 3.46 -20.38 0.79
CA LYS A 156 2.17 -20.81 0.22
C LYS A 156 2.28 -21.21 -1.25
N ARG A 157 3.07 -20.48 -2.05
CA ARG A 157 3.27 -20.78 -3.48
C ARG A 157 4.05 -22.09 -3.70
N LEU A 158 4.90 -22.47 -2.75
CA LEU A 158 5.70 -23.71 -2.77
C LEU A 158 4.95 -24.92 -2.17
N GLY A 159 3.65 -24.81 -1.89
CA GLY A 159 2.84 -25.93 -1.38
C GLY A 159 3.05 -26.26 0.10
N GLY A 160 3.59 -25.32 0.89
CA GLY A 160 3.74 -25.49 2.32
C GLY A 160 2.39 -25.60 3.03
N VAL A 161 2.05 -26.81 3.50
CA VAL A 161 0.89 -27.08 4.37
C VAL A 161 1.11 -26.36 5.70
N GLN A 162 0.18 -25.49 6.10
CA GLN A 162 0.08 -25.04 7.49
C GLN A 162 -0.20 -26.26 8.37
N VAL A 163 0.79 -26.71 9.13
CA VAL A 163 0.52 -27.52 10.32
C VAL A 163 -0.10 -26.55 11.32
N GLY A 164 -1.39 -26.75 11.60
CA GLY A 164 -2.18 -25.90 12.46
C GLY A 164 -1.62 -25.77 13.88
N GLY A 165 -1.94 -24.64 14.50
CA GLY A 165 -2.00 -24.44 15.94
C GLY A 165 -3.37 -23.86 16.26
#